data_AF-A0A8K9XXS0-F1
#
_entry.id   AF-A0A8K9XXS0-F1
#
_cell.length_a   1.000
_cell.length_b   1.000
_cell.length_c   1.000
_cell.angle_alpha   90.00
_cell.angle_beta   90.00
_cell.angle_gamma   90.00
#
_symmetry.space_group_name_H-M   'P 1'
#
loop_
_entity.id
_entity.type
_entity.pdbx_description
1 polymer ?
#
loop_
_entity_poly.entity_id
_entity_poly.type
_entity_poly.pdbx_seq_one_letter_code
_entity_poly.pdbx_strand_id
1 'polypeptide(L)'
;MQVLWDMRKKHRCAVLKESTGANSTAIADQVINLFKAGDSQNTVLLLLEDENMADCLMREIAERKITSKVPVLIMLNCVRKSFIAEHDDPTTRISVILRRQLSEEEKDKFRNKLDVIRKRYADQHTKFHGFNIMCGNFSKTYIQDSVKACVNKHLVKPQNLLLPFLSLLNFYVPGSYLLESECAEFPDARSQDFESRMHPFNDLIVTFSGQEEDNKRVRMKHPMIADQCVKLLAMSRVTRGDTTRNFLKYFCKAEVPQHLVPVIKDMLTKREITEAKALVDEQQNAEEETQDSFSKLIQDIKKYEGLGMCEHILKEAVDKFGANPFFPQALARLYYIEIQNYEKAEYCALKAKERAPNNSFIADTLGQVHKGNLRKKIGHTPCPPACEILEIAGKAIIAFKEEEKAAEKEVELESNSFNNRGSFGYLQVANYLFEALTTCDNRWKDILTGKKQTPYIADDFPRGKLNEYLPHCTTHKTE
;
A
#
# COMPACT_ATOMS: atom_id res chain seq x y z
N MET A 1 -22.94 4.35 -6.83
CA MET A 1 -23.20 3.87 -8.21
C MET A 1 -24.38 4.56 -8.91
N GLN A 2 -24.68 5.83 -8.58
CA GLN A 2 -25.83 6.52 -9.19
C GLN A 2 -25.63 6.79 -10.70
N VAL A 3 -24.41 7.14 -11.12
CA VAL A 3 -24.08 7.41 -12.54
C VAL A 3 -24.36 6.20 -13.44
N LEU A 4 -23.91 5.01 -13.05
CA LEU A 4 -24.20 3.77 -13.79
C LEU A 4 -25.71 3.52 -13.88
N TRP A 5 -26.43 3.74 -12.78
CA TRP A 5 -27.87 3.57 -12.75
C TRP A 5 -28.56 4.55 -13.72
N ASP A 6 -28.20 5.82 -13.69
CA ASP A 6 -28.80 6.86 -14.54
C ASP A 6 -28.52 6.61 -16.03
N MET A 7 -27.34 6.06 -16.35
CA MET A 7 -26.89 5.79 -17.72
C MET A 7 -27.32 4.42 -18.26
N ARG A 8 -27.91 3.54 -17.44
CA ARG A 8 -28.30 2.16 -17.83
C ARG A 8 -29.21 2.05 -19.05
N LYS A 9 -29.98 3.11 -19.34
CA LYS A 9 -30.85 3.17 -20.53
C LYS A 9 -30.10 3.51 -21.82
N LYS A 10 -28.92 4.12 -21.70
CA LYS A 10 -28.08 4.56 -22.83
C LYS A 10 -26.93 3.59 -23.08
N HIS A 11 -26.32 3.06 -22.02
CA HIS A 11 -25.13 2.19 -22.09
C HIS A 11 -25.32 0.90 -21.32
N ARG A 12 -24.52 -0.11 -21.67
CA ARG A 12 -24.42 -1.35 -20.91
C ARG A 12 -23.50 -1.14 -19.73
N CYS A 13 -24.10 -0.91 -18.58
CA CYS A 13 -23.36 -0.55 -17.38
C CYS A 13 -22.89 -1.80 -16.64
N ALA A 14 -21.61 -1.83 -16.28
CA ALA A 14 -20.97 -2.92 -15.55
C ALA A 14 -20.04 -2.38 -14.47
N VAL A 15 -19.76 -3.21 -13.47
CA VAL A 15 -18.78 -2.93 -12.42
C VAL A 15 -17.82 -4.11 -12.41
N LEU A 16 -16.53 -3.85 -12.48
CA LEU A 16 -15.56 -4.89 -12.27
C LEU A 16 -15.52 -5.22 -10.78
N LYS A 17 -15.86 -6.45 -10.41
CA LYS A 17 -15.66 -6.94 -9.05
C LYS A 17 -14.19 -7.33 -8.90
N GLU A 18 -13.59 -7.02 -7.75
CA GLU A 18 -12.28 -7.54 -7.37
C GLU A 18 -12.32 -9.07 -7.45
N SER A 19 -11.71 -9.64 -8.47
CA SER A 19 -11.50 -11.09 -8.59
C SER A 19 -10.00 -11.34 -8.62
N THR A 20 -9.49 -11.89 -7.53
CA THR A 20 -8.12 -12.35 -7.39
C THR A 20 -7.78 -13.28 -8.56
N GLY A 21 -6.91 -12.82 -9.47
CA GLY A 21 -6.41 -13.64 -10.59
C GLY A 21 -7.17 -13.54 -11.91
N ALA A 22 -8.09 -12.57 -12.11
CA ALA A 22 -8.63 -12.31 -13.45
C ALA A 22 -7.60 -11.57 -14.31
N ASN A 23 -7.13 -12.21 -15.39
CA ASN A 23 -6.24 -11.58 -16.37
C ASN A 23 -7.01 -10.57 -17.24
N SER A 24 -6.30 -9.57 -17.77
CA SER A 24 -6.87 -8.51 -18.60
C SER A 24 -7.61 -9.04 -19.83
N THR A 25 -7.13 -10.16 -20.38
CA THR A 25 -7.72 -10.82 -21.56
C THR A 25 -9.14 -11.34 -21.28
N ALA A 26 -9.36 -12.05 -20.17
CA ALA A 26 -10.69 -12.56 -19.83
C ALA A 26 -11.69 -11.43 -19.55
N ILE A 27 -11.22 -10.32 -18.98
CA ILE A 27 -12.04 -9.14 -18.72
C ILE A 27 -12.39 -8.45 -20.06
N ALA A 28 -11.42 -8.34 -20.97
CA ALA A 28 -11.64 -7.82 -22.32
C ALA A 28 -12.70 -8.66 -23.06
N ASP A 29 -12.64 -9.99 -22.96
CA ASP A 29 -13.64 -10.89 -23.54
C ASP A 29 -15.04 -10.61 -23.00
N GLN A 30 -15.19 -10.46 -21.68
CA GLN A 30 -16.47 -10.14 -21.06
C GLN A 30 -17.00 -8.77 -21.52
N VAL A 31 -16.13 -7.76 -21.59
CA VAL A 31 -16.51 -6.43 -22.09
C VAL A 31 -16.98 -6.50 -23.55
N ILE A 32 -16.28 -7.26 -24.40
CA ILE A 32 -16.64 -7.41 -25.81
C ILE A 32 -17.95 -8.19 -25.98
N ASN A 33 -18.15 -9.23 -25.17
CA ASN A 33 -19.41 -9.97 -25.14
C ASN A 33 -20.57 -9.08 -24.70
N LEU A 34 -20.36 -8.28 -23.64
CA LEU A 34 -21.32 -7.28 -23.20
C LEU A 34 -21.57 -6.23 -24.28
N PHE A 35 -20.57 -5.80 -25.05
CA PHE A 35 -20.74 -4.85 -26.14
C PHE A 35 -21.59 -5.42 -27.29
N LYS A 36 -21.44 -6.72 -27.59
CA LYS A 36 -22.11 -7.41 -28.70
C LYS A 36 -23.43 -8.09 -28.35
N ALA A 37 -23.78 -8.21 -27.06
CA ALA A 37 -25.01 -8.87 -26.63
C ALA A 37 -26.28 -8.25 -27.28
N GLY A 38 -27.39 -8.99 -27.36
CA GLY A 38 -28.66 -8.49 -27.92
C GLY A 38 -28.60 -8.09 -29.40
N ASP A 39 -29.61 -7.36 -29.86
CA ASP A 39 -29.85 -7.13 -31.30
C ASP A 39 -28.97 -6.02 -31.92
N SER A 40 -28.24 -5.26 -31.11
CA SER A 40 -27.35 -4.18 -31.57
C SER A 40 -26.15 -3.98 -30.67
N GLN A 41 -25.05 -3.47 -31.27
CA GLN A 41 -23.88 -3.03 -30.53
C GLN A 41 -24.22 -1.84 -29.64
N ASN A 42 -23.83 -1.90 -28.36
CA ASN A 42 -24.00 -0.78 -27.43
C ASN A 42 -22.77 -0.63 -26.54
N THR A 43 -22.27 0.59 -26.42
CA THR A 43 -21.12 0.95 -25.58
C THR A 43 -21.26 0.42 -24.15
N VAL A 44 -20.20 -0.22 -23.68
CA VAL A 44 -20.10 -0.66 -22.29
C VAL A 44 -19.58 0.50 -21.45
N LEU A 45 -20.29 0.82 -20.36
CA LEU A 45 -19.84 1.77 -19.34
C LEU A 45 -19.36 0.98 -18.13
N LEU A 46 -18.06 0.88 -17.95
CA LEU A 46 -17.43 0.08 -16.90
C LEU A 46 -16.92 0.97 -15.76
N LEU A 47 -17.33 0.67 -14.53
CA LEU A 47 -16.69 1.21 -13.33
C LEU A 47 -15.54 0.28 -12.92
N LEU A 48 -14.34 0.86 -12.85
CA LEU A 48 -13.10 0.20 -12.46
C LEU A 48 -12.57 0.89 -11.19
N GLU A 49 -12.19 0.10 -10.19
CA GLU A 49 -11.57 0.61 -8.95
C GLU A 49 -10.07 0.30 -8.87
N ASP A 50 -9.50 -0.34 -9.90
CA ASP A 50 -8.09 -0.73 -10.02
C ASP A 50 -7.32 0.19 -10.97
N GLU A 51 -6.25 0.82 -10.46
CA GLU A 51 -5.35 1.69 -11.22
C GLU A 51 -4.63 0.97 -12.36
N ASN A 52 -4.18 -0.25 -12.13
CA ASN A 52 -3.22 -0.95 -12.98
C ASN A 52 -3.89 -1.69 -14.15
N MET A 53 -5.21 -1.87 -14.09
CA MET A 53 -5.93 -2.67 -15.06
C MET A 53 -6.43 -1.86 -16.26
N ALA A 54 -6.57 -0.54 -16.12
CA ALA A 54 -7.14 0.32 -17.15
C ALA A 54 -6.35 0.26 -18.47
N ASP A 55 -5.02 0.40 -18.41
CA ASP A 55 -4.16 0.38 -19.60
C ASP A 55 -4.14 -0.98 -20.29
N CYS A 56 -4.01 -2.04 -19.50
CA CYS A 56 -4.04 -3.40 -20.02
C CYS A 56 -5.35 -3.69 -20.73
N LEU A 57 -6.49 -3.33 -20.13
CA LEU A 57 -7.81 -3.55 -20.74
C LEU A 57 -8.01 -2.71 -22.02
N MET A 58 -7.56 -1.45 -22.05
CA MET A 58 -7.63 -0.63 -23.26
C MET A 58 -6.83 -1.24 -24.40
N ARG A 59 -5.60 -1.69 -24.14
CA ARG A 59 -4.74 -2.31 -25.15
C ARG A 59 -5.35 -3.59 -25.70
N GLU A 60 -5.78 -4.49 -24.81
CA GLU A 60 -6.42 -5.75 -25.16
C GLU A 60 -7.64 -5.54 -26.07
N ILE A 61 -8.50 -4.58 -25.74
CA ILE A 61 -9.68 -4.27 -26.57
C ILE A 61 -9.26 -3.65 -27.91
N ALA A 62 -8.25 -2.79 -27.94
CA ALA A 62 -7.75 -2.17 -29.16
C ALA A 62 -7.15 -3.21 -30.13
N GLU A 63 -6.41 -4.19 -29.62
CA GLU A 63 -5.81 -5.27 -30.41
C GLU A 63 -6.85 -6.17 -31.10
N ARG A 64 -8.07 -6.24 -30.56
CA ARG A 64 -9.19 -6.98 -31.15
C ARG A 64 -9.77 -6.31 -32.40
N LYS A 65 -9.33 -5.09 -32.76
CA LYS A 65 -9.66 -4.37 -34.01
C LYS A 65 -11.16 -4.40 -34.35
N ILE A 66 -12.02 -4.13 -33.36
CA ILE A 66 -13.47 -4.20 -33.51
C ILE A 66 -13.96 -3.00 -34.34
N THR A 67 -14.52 -3.27 -35.51
CA THR A 67 -15.20 -2.24 -36.31
C THR A 67 -16.54 -1.88 -35.67
N SER A 68 -16.70 -0.62 -35.24
CA SER A 68 -17.97 -0.10 -34.73
C SER A 68 -18.15 1.39 -35.04
N LYS A 69 -19.42 1.82 -35.07
CA LYS A 69 -19.83 3.23 -35.17
C LYS A 69 -19.88 3.92 -33.81
N VAL A 70 -19.79 3.16 -32.72
CA VAL A 70 -19.81 3.67 -31.34
C VAL A 70 -18.60 3.15 -30.57
N PRO A 71 -18.14 3.85 -29.52
CA PRO A 71 -17.06 3.35 -28.67
C PRO A 71 -17.42 1.99 -28.07
N VAL A 72 -16.46 1.06 -28.02
CA VAL A 72 -16.65 -0.25 -27.40
C VAL A 72 -16.81 -0.11 -25.88
N LEU A 73 -15.95 0.71 -25.27
CA LEU A 73 -15.82 0.86 -23.84
C LEU A 73 -15.65 2.33 -23.44
N ILE A 74 -16.42 2.76 -22.45
CA ILE A 74 -16.15 3.95 -21.63
C ILE A 74 -15.80 3.44 -20.23
N MET A 75 -14.63 3.81 -19.73
CA MET A 75 -14.20 3.44 -18.39
C MET A 75 -14.30 4.63 -17.46
N LEU A 76 -14.94 4.42 -16.32
CA LEU A 76 -14.83 5.28 -15.15
C LEU A 76 -13.85 4.62 -14.20
N ASN A 77 -12.59 5.04 -14.23
CA ASN A 77 -11.58 4.55 -13.29
C ASN A 77 -11.55 5.44 -12.05
N CYS A 78 -12.03 4.91 -10.92
CA CYS A 78 -12.10 5.62 -9.65
C CYS A 78 -10.90 5.25 -8.78
N VAL A 79 -9.90 6.14 -8.82
CA VAL A 79 -8.61 5.93 -8.21
C VAL A 79 -8.44 6.79 -6.97
N ARG A 80 -7.87 6.22 -5.89
CA ARG A 80 -7.51 6.99 -4.69
C ARG A 80 -6.00 7.08 -4.57
N LYS A 81 -5.44 8.23 -4.93
CA LYS A 81 -4.03 8.54 -4.69
C LYS A 81 -3.86 9.41 -3.45
N SER A 82 -2.78 9.15 -2.70
CA SER A 82 -2.31 10.01 -1.61
C SER A 82 -1.69 11.32 -2.13
N PHE A 83 -1.20 11.29 -3.38
CA PHE A 83 -0.61 12.41 -4.11
C PHE A 83 -1.10 12.41 -5.56
N ILE A 84 -1.31 13.59 -6.14
CA ILE A 84 -1.73 13.76 -7.54
C ILE A 84 -0.82 14.84 -8.12
N ALA A 85 0.11 14.45 -8.99
CA ALA A 85 0.94 15.40 -9.73
C ALA A 85 0.05 16.32 -10.56
N GLU A 86 0.41 17.60 -10.69
CA GLU A 86 -0.40 18.59 -11.43
C GLU A 86 -0.43 18.31 -12.94
N HIS A 87 0.37 17.36 -13.42
CA HIS A 87 0.55 17.01 -14.82
C HIS A 87 0.33 15.51 -15.08
N ASP A 88 -0.88 15.00 -14.86
CA ASP A 88 -1.31 13.84 -15.66
C ASP A 88 -1.47 14.34 -17.11
N ASP A 89 -0.76 13.74 -18.06
CA ASP A 89 -0.79 14.12 -19.48
C ASP A 89 -2.24 14.24 -20.01
N PRO A 90 -2.73 15.46 -20.27
CA PRO A 90 -4.12 15.70 -20.68
C PRO A 90 -4.41 15.18 -22.09
N THR A 91 -3.39 14.75 -22.85
CA THR A 91 -3.58 14.26 -24.23
C THR A 91 -4.07 12.82 -24.29
N THR A 92 -3.89 12.02 -23.22
CA THR A 92 -4.23 10.59 -23.22
C THR A 92 -5.46 10.26 -22.34
N ARG A 93 -5.71 11.03 -21.26
CA ARG A 93 -6.81 10.77 -20.32
C ARG A 93 -7.43 12.06 -19.80
N ILE A 94 -8.77 12.16 -19.85
CA ILE A 94 -9.50 13.21 -19.14
C ILE A 94 -9.63 12.76 -17.67
N SER A 95 -8.78 13.29 -16.81
CA SER A 95 -8.85 13.05 -15.36
C SER A 95 -9.67 14.15 -14.68
N VAL A 96 -10.48 13.77 -13.69
CA VAL A 96 -11.17 14.71 -12.80
C VAL A 96 -10.62 14.53 -11.40
N ILE A 97 -9.88 15.52 -10.93
CA ILE A 97 -9.23 15.47 -9.62
C ILE A 97 -10.24 15.86 -8.55
N LEU A 98 -10.64 14.91 -7.72
CA LEU A 98 -11.49 15.15 -6.56
C LEU A 98 -10.64 15.41 -5.31
N ARG A 99 -10.59 16.66 -4.86
CA ARG A 99 -9.86 17.06 -3.65
C ARG A 99 -10.79 17.09 -2.43
N ARG A 100 -10.21 17.04 -1.22
CA ARG A 100 -10.94 17.34 0.03
C ARG A 100 -11.10 18.85 0.24
N GLN A 101 -11.56 19.52 -0.79
CA GLN A 101 -11.78 20.95 -0.83
C GLN A 101 -12.87 21.22 -1.87
N LEU A 102 -13.85 22.03 -1.48
CA LEU A 102 -14.89 22.51 -2.38
C LEU A 102 -14.47 23.85 -2.99
N SER A 103 -14.78 24.03 -4.27
CA SER A 103 -14.81 25.33 -4.93
C SER A 103 -15.91 26.23 -4.35
N GLU A 104 -15.87 27.53 -4.61
CA GLU A 104 -16.94 28.43 -4.15
C GLU A 104 -18.32 28.07 -4.72
N GLU A 105 -18.37 27.66 -5.99
CA GLU A 105 -19.61 27.21 -6.63
C GLU A 105 -20.16 25.93 -5.96
N GLU A 106 -19.30 24.97 -5.64
CA GLU A 106 -19.70 23.77 -4.90
C GLU A 106 -20.18 24.13 -3.49
N LYS A 107 -19.49 25.04 -2.78
CA LYS A 107 -19.93 25.52 -1.47
C LYS A 107 -21.32 26.13 -1.53
N ASP A 108 -21.62 26.95 -2.54
CA ASP A 108 -22.96 27.50 -2.76
C ASP A 108 -24.01 26.41 -2.99
N LYS A 109 -23.71 25.43 -3.85
CA LYS A 109 -24.59 24.28 -4.09
C LYS A 109 -24.84 23.48 -2.81
N PHE A 110 -23.81 23.23 -2.01
CA PHE A 110 -23.94 22.54 -0.72
C PHE A 110 -24.75 23.34 0.30
N ARG A 111 -24.56 24.66 0.38
CA ARG A 111 -25.37 25.56 1.24
C ARG A 111 -26.85 25.52 0.86
N ASN A 112 -27.15 25.71 -0.42
CA ASN A 112 -28.53 25.65 -0.92
C ASN A 112 -29.16 24.28 -0.66
N LYS A 113 -28.40 23.20 -0.82
CA LYS A 113 -28.87 21.84 -0.53
C LYS A 113 -29.09 21.61 0.96
N LEU A 114 -28.25 22.18 1.82
CA LEU A 114 -28.38 22.10 3.28
C LEU A 114 -29.69 22.72 3.75
N ASP A 115 -30.12 23.84 3.17
CA ASP A 115 -31.40 24.47 3.50
C ASP A 115 -32.60 23.59 3.11
N VAL A 116 -32.53 22.92 1.95
CA VAL A 116 -33.55 21.95 1.54
C VAL A 116 -33.58 20.75 2.50
N ILE A 117 -32.41 20.25 2.90
CA ILE A 117 -32.29 19.12 3.82
C ILE A 117 -32.82 19.48 5.21
N ARG A 118 -32.50 20.66 5.73
CA ARG A 118 -33.02 21.16 7.03
C ARG A 118 -34.54 21.21 7.04
N LYS A 119 -35.14 21.75 5.98
CA LYS A 119 -36.60 21.81 5.84
C LYS A 119 -37.25 20.43 5.79
N ARG A 120 -36.59 19.46 5.14
CA ARG A 120 -37.16 18.11 4.94
C ARG A 120 -36.91 17.15 6.10
N TYR A 121 -35.77 17.28 6.79
CA TYR A 121 -35.29 16.28 7.75
C TYR A 121 -35.13 16.82 9.18
N ALA A 122 -35.62 18.05 9.48
CA ALA A 122 -35.58 18.67 10.81
C ALA A 122 -34.23 18.39 11.52
N ASP A 123 -34.24 17.92 12.77
CA ASP A 123 -33.00 17.63 13.53
C ASP A 123 -32.19 16.43 13.01
N GLN A 124 -32.78 15.55 12.18
CA GLN A 124 -32.09 14.37 11.66
C GLN A 124 -30.93 14.73 10.72
N HIS A 125 -30.97 15.91 10.09
CA HIS A 125 -29.89 16.37 9.20
C HIS A 125 -28.51 16.44 9.89
N THR A 126 -28.48 16.65 11.20
CA THR A 126 -27.24 16.69 12.00
C THR A 126 -26.48 15.36 11.96
N LYS A 127 -27.18 14.24 11.74
CA LYS A 127 -26.62 12.88 11.64
C LYS A 127 -26.05 12.56 10.27
N PHE A 128 -26.22 13.43 9.28
CA PHE A 128 -25.67 13.26 7.93
C PHE A 128 -24.22 13.70 7.87
N HIS A 129 -23.36 13.04 8.65
CA HIS A 129 -21.98 13.50 8.85
C HIS A 129 -21.18 13.63 7.55
N GLY A 130 -21.33 12.72 6.59
CA GLY A 130 -20.66 12.87 5.29
C GLY A 130 -21.04 14.18 4.58
N PHE A 131 -22.33 14.51 4.58
CA PHE A 131 -22.84 15.77 4.01
C PHE A 131 -22.36 16.98 4.81
N ASN A 132 -22.46 16.94 6.14
CA ASN A 132 -22.07 18.07 7.00
C ASN A 132 -20.55 18.33 6.97
N ILE A 133 -19.73 17.29 6.85
CA ILE A 133 -18.27 17.41 6.65
C ILE A 133 -17.99 18.14 5.33
N MET A 134 -18.67 17.77 4.23
CA MET A 134 -18.52 18.47 2.95
C MET A 134 -19.01 19.92 3.03
N CYS A 135 -20.19 20.18 3.62
CA CYS A 135 -20.69 21.54 3.84
C CYS A 135 -19.73 22.41 4.65
N GLY A 136 -19.09 21.84 5.67
CA GLY A 136 -18.06 22.50 6.47
C GLY A 136 -16.70 22.59 5.77
N ASN A 137 -16.61 22.28 4.47
CA ASN A 137 -15.37 22.22 3.69
C ASN A 137 -14.27 21.40 4.41
N PHE A 138 -14.65 20.22 4.91
CA PHE A 138 -13.77 19.31 5.65
C PHE A 138 -13.17 19.95 6.92
N SER A 139 -13.90 20.86 7.56
CA SER A 139 -13.48 21.54 8.79
C SER A 139 -13.12 20.55 9.91
N LYS A 140 -11.88 20.65 10.40
CA LYS A 140 -11.37 19.85 11.51
C LYS A 140 -12.11 20.13 12.82
N THR A 141 -12.51 21.38 13.08
CA THR A 141 -13.21 21.77 14.30
C THR A 141 -14.60 21.12 14.36
N TYR A 142 -15.35 21.15 13.26
CA TYR A 142 -16.64 20.46 13.16
C TYR A 142 -16.53 18.97 13.50
N ILE A 143 -15.51 18.30 12.95
CA ILE A 143 -15.29 16.87 13.18
C ILE A 143 -14.92 16.61 14.64
N GLN A 144 -14.05 17.43 15.22
CA GLN A 144 -13.67 17.34 16.62
C GLN A 144 -14.90 17.43 17.53
N ASP A 145 -15.72 18.46 17.36
CA ASP A 145 -16.90 18.69 18.20
C ASP A 145 -17.94 17.58 18.03
N SER A 146 -18.16 17.12 16.79
CA SER A 146 -19.11 16.05 16.47
C SER A 146 -18.73 14.70 17.08
N VAL A 147 -17.43 14.43 17.23
CA VAL A 147 -16.92 13.11 17.66
C VAL A 147 -16.60 13.09 19.16
N LYS A 148 -16.17 14.21 19.73
CA LYS A 148 -15.69 14.31 21.13
C LYS A 148 -16.71 13.81 22.15
N ALA A 149 -17.98 14.19 22.01
CA ALA A 149 -19.02 13.77 22.95
C ALA A 149 -19.26 12.24 22.93
N CYS A 150 -19.22 11.62 21.74
CA CYS A 150 -19.40 10.17 21.60
C CYS A 150 -18.18 9.39 22.12
N VAL A 151 -16.97 9.79 21.72
CA VAL A 151 -15.73 9.12 22.17
C VAL A 151 -15.56 9.26 23.69
N ASN A 152 -15.82 10.43 24.27
CA ASN A 152 -15.73 10.61 25.71
C ASN A 152 -16.68 9.71 26.50
N LYS A 153 -17.91 9.48 26.01
CA LYS A 153 -18.85 8.53 26.64
C LYS A 153 -18.32 7.09 26.61
N HIS A 154 -17.60 6.72 25.55
CA HIS A 154 -16.99 5.40 25.40
C HIS A 154 -15.78 5.21 26.33
N LEU A 155 -14.92 6.23 26.46
CA LEU A 155 -13.72 6.19 27.30
C LEU A 155 -13.99 5.97 28.80
N VAL A 156 -15.22 6.28 29.25
CA VAL A 156 -15.66 5.98 30.63
C VAL A 156 -15.82 4.46 30.87
N LYS A 157 -15.91 3.63 29.82
CA LYS A 157 -16.08 2.17 29.92
C LYS A 157 -15.10 1.41 29.00
N PRO A 158 -13.85 1.21 29.43
CA PRO A 158 -12.72 0.80 28.58
C PRO A 158 -12.74 -0.66 28.08
N GLN A 159 -13.86 -1.39 28.17
CA GLN A 159 -13.90 -2.83 27.82
C GLN A 159 -14.34 -3.14 26.38
N ASN A 160 -14.90 -2.18 25.64
CA ASN A 160 -15.41 -2.44 24.30
C ASN A 160 -14.36 -2.08 23.22
N LEU A 161 -13.87 -3.09 22.49
CA LEU A 161 -12.83 -2.94 21.45
C LEU A 161 -13.38 -2.52 20.08
N LEU A 162 -14.71 -2.44 19.92
CA LEU A 162 -15.35 -2.19 18.63
C LEU A 162 -14.99 -0.81 18.06
N LEU A 163 -15.14 0.25 18.86
CA LEU A 163 -14.83 1.60 18.40
C LEU A 163 -13.34 1.75 18.04
N PRO A 164 -12.38 1.28 18.87
CA PRO A 164 -10.97 1.20 18.48
C PRO A 164 -10.75 0.45 17.16
N PHE A 165 -11.34 -0.74 16.99
CA PHE A 165 -11.18 -1.55 15.77
C PHE A 165 -11.73 -0.86 14.52
N LEU A 166 -12.99 -0.39 14.57
CA LEU A 166 -13.60 0.31 13.44
C LEU A 166 -12.85 1.60 13.10
N SER A 167 -12.40 2.35 14.10
CA SER A 167 -11.63 3.58 13.90
C SER A 167 -10.27 3.30 13.27
N LEU A 168 -9.56 2.26 13.72
CA LEU A 168 -8.28 1.82 13.16
C LEU A 168 -8.47 1.44 11.68
N LEU A 169 -9.37 0.49 11.40
CA LEU A 169 -9.61 -0.01 10.05
C LEU A 169 -10.02 1.11 9.08
N ASN A 170 -11.00 1.93 9.45
CA ASN A 170 -11.56 2.92 8.53
C ASN A 170 -10.67 4.15 8.34
N PHE A 171 -9.71 4.39 9.22
CA PHE A 171 -8.72 5.45 9.03
C PHE A 171 -7.57 4.98 8.13
N TYR A 172 -7.02 3.79 8.40
CA TYR A 172 -5.84 3.28 7.68
C TYR A 172 -6.19 2.55 6.38
N VAL A 173 -7.41 2.00 6.25
CA VAL A 173 -7.92 1.37 5.03
C VAL A 173 -9.36 1.84 4.76
N PRO A 174 -9.54 3.07 4.26
CA PRO A 174 -10.88 3.64 4.05
C PRO A 174 -11.79 2.77 3.18
N GLY A 175 -12.97 2.42 3.69
CA GLY A 175 -13.94 1.56 3.01
C GLY A 175 -14.01 0.15 3.58
N SER A 176 -13.03 -0.26 4.39
CA SER A 176 -13.07 -1.48 5.19
C SER A 176 -14.31 -1.55 6.10
N TYR A 177 -14.75 -2.76 6.43
CA TYR A 177 -15.88 -3.02 7.30
C TYR A 177 -15.61 -4.25 8.17
N LEU A 178 -16.43 -4.41 9.20
CA LEU A 178 -16.62 -5.66 9.93
C LEU A 178 -18.03 -6.19 9.62
N LEU A 179 -18.25 -7.48 9.77
CA LEU A 179 -19.59 -8.04 9.72
C LEU A 179 -20.37 -7.68 11.00
N GLU A 180 -21.69 -7.59 10.87
CA GLU A 180 -22.58 -7.34 12.02
C GLU A 180 -22.40 -8.43 13.11
N SER A 181 -22.29 -9.68 12.68
CA SER A 181 -22.03 -10.84 13.55
C SER A 181 -20.73 -10.70 14.35
N GLU A 182 -19.65 -10.24 13.72
CA GLU A 182 -18.36 -10.00 14.37
C GLU A 182 -18.44 -8.85 15.38
N CYS A 183 -19.21 -7.81 15.05
CA CYS A 183 -19.38 -6.68 15.95
C CYS A 183 -20.21 -7.05 17.20
N ALA A 184 -21.11 -8.04 17.08
CA ALA A 184 -21.98 -8.49 18.16
C ALA A 184 -21.21 -9.14 19.32
N GLU A 185 -19.96 -9.56 19.09
CA GLU A 185 -19.08 -10.21 20.07
C GLU A 185 -18.36 -9.21 21.01
N PHE A 186 -18.51 -7.90 20.80
CA PHE A 186 -17.96 -6.84 21.67
C PHE A 186 -19.07 -6.17 22.49
N PRO A 187 -19.67 -6.86 23.48
CA PRO A 187 -20.84 -6.37 24.18
C PRO A 187 -20.56 -5.08 24.98
N ASP A 188 -21.51 -4.14 24.96
CA ASP A 188 -21.76 -3.26 26.13
C ASP A 188 -22.69 -4.06 27.05
N ALA A 189 -22.32 -4.20 28.32
CA ALA A 189 -22.99 -5.04 29.33
C ALA A 189 -24.44 -4.61 29.68
N ARG A 190 -25.06 -3.72 28.90
CA ARG A 190 -26.32 -3.04 29.20
C ARG A 190 -27.48 -3.30 28.23
N SER A 191 -27.29 -4.08 27.17
CA SER A 191 -28.27 -4.13 26.05
C SER A 191 -28.51 -5.53 25.50
N GLN A 192 -29.79 -5.94 25.44
CA GLN A 192 -30.23 -7.29 25.03
C GLN A 192 -30.22 -7.50 23.50
N ASP A 193 -30.45 -6.46 22.68
CA ASP A 193 -30.42 -6.54 21.20
C ASP A 193 -29.24 -5.76 20.57
N PHE A 194 -28.87 -6.11 19.33
CA PHE A 194 -27.70 -5.54 18.63
C PHE A 194 -27.83 -4.03 18.35
N GLU A 195 -29.02 -3.56 18.00
CA GLU A 195 -29.28 -2.15 17.67
C GLU A 195 -29.11 -1.25 18.91
N SER A 196 -29.55 -1.74 20.07
CA SER A 196 -29.33 -1.12 21.38
C SER A 196 -27.86 -1.21 21.83
N ARG A 197 -27.12 -2.27 21.42
CA ARG A 197 -25.66 -2.40 21.67
C ARG A 197 -24.83 -1.40 20.86
N MET A 198 -25.26 -1.10 19.63
CA MET A 198 -24.62 -0.12 18.75
C MET A 198 -25.01 1.33 19.08
N HIS A 199 -26.09 1.52 19.84
CA HIS A 199 -26.63 2.82 20.23
C HIS A 199 -25.60 3.86 20.71
N PRO A 200 -24.56 3.51 21.50
CA PRO A 200 -23.52 4.48 21.89
C PRO A 200 -22.73 5.05 20.71
N PHE A 201 -22.65 4.31 19.60
CA PHE A 201 -21.85 4.60 18.42
C PHE A 201 -22.68 4.92 17.17
N ASN A 202 -24.02 4.87 17.23
CA ASN A 202 -24.91 5.09 16.07
C ASN A 202 -24.66 6.43 15.35
N ASP A 203 -24.14 7.43 16.04
CA ASP A 203 -23.75 8.70 15.43
C ASP A 203 -22.45 8.58 14.61
N LEU A 204 -21.56 7.64 14.92
CA LEU A 204 -20.26 7.47 14.26
C LEU A 204 -20.21 6.32 13.23
N ILE A 205 -21.07 5.31 13.37
CA ILE A 205 -21.07 4.10 12.53
C ILE A 205 -22.28 4.03 11.59
N VAL A 206 -22.14 3.25 10.53
CA VAL A 206 -23.23 2.92 9.61
C VAL A 206 -23.26 1.42 9.38
N THR A 207 -24.47 0.86 9.46
CA THR A 207 -24.77 -0.53 9.07
C THR A 207 -25.39 -0.53 7.69
N PHE A 208 -24.95 -1.43 6.81
CA PHE A 208 -25.45 -1.54 5.44
C PHE A 208 -25.40 -3.00 4.97
N SER A 209 -26.33 -3.38 4.09
CA SER A 209 -26.36 -4.73 3.54
C SER A 209 -25.25 -4.94 2.51
N GLY A 210 -24.63 -6.12 2.53
CA GLY A 210 -23.73 -6.60 1.50
C GLY A 210 -24.47 -7.02 0.21
N GLN A 211 -23.79 -7.77 -0.66
CA GLN A 211 -24.41 -8.31 -1.88
C GLN A 211 -25.40 -9.45 -1.58
N GLU A 212 -25.24 -10.13 -0.44
CA GLU A 212 -26.14 -11.16 0.06
C GLU A 212 -26.97 -10.58 1.21
N GLU A 213 -28.26 -10.93 1.28
CA GLU A 213 -29.22 -10.35 2.23
C GLU A 213 -28.80 -10.55 3.71
N ASP A 214 -28.10 -11.64 4.02
CA ASP A 214 -27.65 -11.98 5.38
C ASP A 214 -26.29 -11.37 5.76
N ASN A 215 -25.63 -10.66 4.85
CA ASN A 215 -24.28 -10.12 5.07
C ASN A 215 -24.30 -8.63 5.42
N LYS A 216 -24.88 -8.28 6.58
CA LYS A 216 -24.82 -6.91 7.10
C LYS A 216 -23.40 -6.53 7.52
N ARG A 217 -23.00 -5.32 7.16
CA ARG A 217 -21.65 -4.78 7.33
C ARG A 217 -21.71 -3.50 8.16
N VAL A 218 -20.72 -3.31 9.01
CA VAL A 218 -20.59 -2.17 9.91
C VAL A 218 -19.27 -1.45 9.64
N ARG A 219 -19.33 -0.12 9.50
CA ARG A 219 -18.13 0.72 9.31
C ARG A 219 -18.32 2.11 9.89
N MET A 220 -17.24 2.89 9.98
CA MET A 220 -17.33 4.30 10.37
C MET A 220 -17.97 5.11 9.25
N LYS A 221 -18.82 6.09 9.58
CA LYS A 221 -19.53 6.92 8.60
C LYS A 221 -18.60 7.71 7.68
N HIS A 222 -17.41 8.07 8.16
CA HIS A 222 -16.44 8.84 7.37
C HIS A 222 -14.99 8.60 7.85
N PRO A 223 -14.00 8.52 6.94
CA PRO A 223 -12.59 8.32 7.33
C PRO A 223 -12.02 9.42 8.24
N MET A 224 -12.50 10.67 8.11
CA MET A 224 -12.06 11.75 9.02
C MET A 224 -12.65 11.64 10.43
N ILE A 225 -13.81 10.99 10.59
CA ILE A 225 -14.32 10.64 11.91
C ILE A 225 -13.41 9.57 12.51
N ALA A 226 -13.05 8.56 11.72
CA ALA A 226 -12.14 7.49 12.15
C ALA A 226 -10.77 8.05 12.59
N ASP A 227 -10.17 8.97 11.81
CA ASP A 227 -8.94 9.72 12.17
C ASP A 227 -9.08 10.40 13.54
N GLN A 228 -10.17 11.14 13.74
CA GLN A 228 -10.39 11.87 14.98
C GLN A 228 -10.61 10.92 16.17
N CYS A 229 -11.30 9.79 15.97
CA CYS A 229 -11.45 8.76 16.98
C CYS A 229 -10.09 8.17 17.38
N VAL A 230 -9.24 7.80 16.42
CA VAL A 230 -7.89 7.25 16.70
C VAL A 230 -7.07 8.24 17.53
N LYS A 231 -7.14 9.55 17.22
CA LYS A 231 -6.45 10.59 18.00
C LYS A 231 -6.98 10.71 19.43
N LEU A 232 -8.30 10.76 19.61
CA LEU A 232 -8.91 10.89 20.95
C LEU A 232 -8.69 9.64 21.81
N LEU A 233 -8.77 8.45 21.21
CA LEU A 233 -8.45 7.18 21.86
C LEU A 233 -7.00 7.14 22.35
N ALA A 234 -6.06 7.59 21.52
CA ALA A 234 -4.65 7.67 21.91
C ALA A 234 -4.41 8.62 23.10
N MET A 235 -5.10 9.78 23.14
CA MET A 235 -5.05 10.70 24.30
C MET A 235 -5.55 10.04 25.60
N SER A 236 -6.33 8.97 25.48
CA SER A 236 -6.87 8.19 26.59
C SER A 236 -6.18 6.84 26.75
N ARG A 237 -4.93 6.71 26.28
CA ARG A 237 -4.06 5.53 26.40
C ARG A 237 -4.53 4.28 25.64
N VAL A 238 -5.48 4.42 24.72
CA VAL A 238 -5.82 3.38 23.75
C VAL A 238 -5.01 3.65 22.49
N THR A 239 -3.81 3.09 22.41
CA THR A 239 -2.84 3.40 21.35
C THR A 239 -3.15 2.66 20.05
N ARG A 240 -2.52 3.06 18.94
CA ARG A 240 -2.71 2.41 17.64
C ARG A 240 -2.11 1.02 17.68
N GLY A 241 -0.90 0.90 18.19
CA GLY A 241 -0.20 -0.37 18.28
C GLY A 241 -0.96 -1.40 19.13
N ASP A 242 -1.41 -1.02 20.32
CA ASP A 242 -2.17 -1.93 21.20
C ASP A 242 -3.50 -2.33 20.55
N THR A 243 -4.16 -1.39 19.88
CA THR A 243 -5.38 -1.68 19.12
C THR A 243 -5.11 -2.65 17.97
N THR A 244 -4.04 -2.46 17.20
CA THR A 244 -3.62 -3.37 16.12
C THR A 244 -3.31 -4.76 16.65
N ARG A 245 -2.57 -4.86 17.75
CA ARG A 245 -2.25 -6.14 18.39
C ARG A 245 -3.51 -6.86 18.87
N ASN A 246 -4.40 -6.13 19.55
CA ASN A 246 -5.69 -6.69 20.00
C ASN A 246 -6.53 -7.15 18.81
N PHE A 247 -6.51 -6.40 17.70
CA PHE A 247 -7.21 -6.76 16.47
C PHE A 247 -6.66 -8.07 15.87
N LEU A 248 -5.34 -8.19 15.70
CA LEU A 248 -4.68 -9.40 15.21
C LEU A 248 -4.90 -10.59 16.15
N LYS A 249 -4.87 -10.39 17.46
CA LYS A 249 -5.16 -11.45 18.44
C LYS A 249 -6.61 -11.94 18.33
N TYR A 250 -7.54 -11.03 18.08
CA TYR A 250 -8.97 -11.33 18.04
C TYR A 250 -9.36 -12.05 16.76
N PHE A 251 -9.03 -11.45 15.60
CA PHE A 251 -9.50 -11.90 14.29
C PHE A 251 -8.58 -12.92 13.63
N CYS A 252 -7.30 -12.98 14.01
CA CYS A 252 -6.35 -13.92 13.42
C CYS A 252 -6.04 -15.06 14.40
N LYS A 253 -7.04 -15.91 14.64
CA LYS A 253 -6.91 -17.15 15.45
C LYS A 253 -6.44 -18.30 14.55
N ALA A 254 -7.14 -19.44 14.55
CA ALA A 254 -6.82 -20.57 13.68
C ALA A 254 -7.13 -20.28 12.20
N GLU A 255 -8.22 -19.58 11.94
CA GLU A 255 -8.61 -19.12 10.61
C GLU A 255 -8.87 -17.61 10.65
N VAL A 256 -8.36 -16.89 9.65
CA VAL A 256 -8.58 -15.45 9.50
C VAL A 256 -9.81 -15.25 8.59
N PRO A 257 -10.78 -14.40 8.95
CA PRO A 257 -11.88 -14.08 8.06
C PRO A 257 -11.37 -13.57 6.71
N GLN A 258 -11.76 -14.23 5.62
CA GLN A 258 -11.21 -13.96 4.28
C GLN A 258 -11.32 -12.49 3.86
N HIS A 259 -12.43 -11.84 4.22
CA HIS A 259 -12.64 -10.43 3.91
C HIS A 259 -11.70 -9.46 4.65
N LEU A 260 -11.07 -9.89 5.75
CA LEU A 260 -10.10 -9.10 6.52
C LEU A 260 -8.66 -9.29 6.04
N VAL A 261 -8.35 -10.39 5.35
CA VAL A 261 -7.00 -10.66 4.83
C VAL A 261 -6.46 -9.50 3.97
N PRO A 262 -7.17 -9.00 2.93
CA PRO A 262 -6.68 -7.88 2.14
C PRO A 262 -6.61 -6.58 2.95
N VAL A 263 -7.53 -6.37 3.91
CA VAL A 263 -7.55 -5.19 4.77
C VAL A 263 -6.33 -5.17 5.69
N ILE A 264 -5.98 -6.29 6.33
CA ILE A 264 -4.82 -6.42 7.21
C ILE A 264 -3.52 -6.27 6.43
N LYS A 265 -3.45 -6.88 5.23
CA LYS A 265 -2.33 -6.70 4.31
C LYS A 265 -2.14 -5.21 4.02
N ASP A 266 -3.17 -4.53 3.52
CA ASP A 266 -3.07 -3.12 3.16
C ASP A 266 -2.71 -2.24 4.37
N MET A 267 -3.37 -2.47 5.51
CA MET A 267 -3.14 -1.72 6.74
C MET A 267 -1.68 -1.79 7.22
N LEU A 268 -1.02 -2.95 7.06
CA LEU A 268 0.33 -3.17 7.56
C LEU A 268 1.43 -2.98 6.50
N THR A 269 1.14 -3.18 5.21
CA THR A 269 2.18 -3.24 4.16
C THR A 269 1.99 -2.25 3.00
N LYS A 270 0.80 -1.66 2.80
CA LYS A 270 0.56 -0.72 1.70
C LYS A 270 1.27 0.60 1.97
N ARG A 271 2.18 0.96 1.07
CA ARG A 271 3.00 2.17 1.13
C ARG A 271 2.34 3.26 0.30
N GLU A 272 2.22 4.46 0.85
CA GLU A 272 1.68 5.62 0.14
C GLU A 272 2.77 6.25 -0.75
N ILE A 273 2.36 6.87 -1.86
CA ILE A 273 3.25 7.72 -2.66
C ILE A 273 3.05 9.15 -2.17
N THR A 274 4.14 9.80 -1.79
CA THR A 274 4.16 11.16 -1.26
C THR A 274 5.05 12.05 -2.10
N GLU A 275 4.74 13.34 -2.12
CA GLU A 275 5.60 14.37 -2.71
C GLU A 275 6.95 14.40 -1.97
N ALA A 276 8.06 14.34 -2.71
CA ALA A 276 9.35 14.72 -2.16
C ALA A 276 9.28 16.19 -1.75
N LYS A 277 9.23 16.48 -0.45
CA LYS A 277 9.74 17.78 0.00
C LYS A 277 11.25 17.72 -0.20
N ALA A 278 11.72 18.24 -1.33
CA ALA A 278 13.13 18.51 -1.56
C ALA A 278 13.62 19.43 -0.44
N LEU A 279 14.09 18.83 0.63
CA LEU A 279 14.99 19.48 1.54
C LEU A 279 16.37 19.18 0.98
N VAL A 280 16.98 20.25 0.47
CA VAL A 280 18.38 20.43 0.03
C VAL A 280 18.59 20.43 -1.51
N ASP A 281 19.06 21.61 -1.94
CA ASP A 281 19.63 22.07 -3.21
C ASP A 281 18.71 22.44 -4.39
N GLU A 282 18.65 23.76 -4.64
CA GLU A 282 17.81 24.53 -5.57
C GLU A 282 18.03 24.28 -7.08
N GLN A 283 18.57 23.14 -7.51
CA GLN A 283 18.90 22.93 -8.93
C GLN A 283 18.50 21.55 -9.44
N GLN A 284 17.20 21.21 -9.34
CA GLN A 284 16.44 20.43 -10.33
C GLN A 284 14.98 20.31 -9.85
N ASN A 285 14.11 21.18 -10.34
CA ASN A 285 12.66 21.05 -10.14
C ASN A 285 12.12 19.91 -11.03
N ALA A 286 12.17 18.69 -10.50
CA ALA A 286 11.22 17.65 -10.84
C ALA A 286 10.52 17.26 -9.53
N GLU A 287 9.19 17.31 -9.50
CA GLU A 287 8.39 16.72 -8.41
C GLU A 287 8.67 15.21 -8.39
N GLU A 288 9.71 14.77 -7.68
CA GLU A 288 10.02 13.35 -7.57
C GLU A 288 8.98 12.68 -6.65
N GLU A 289 8.26 11.71 -7.20
CA GLU A 289 7.41 10.82 -6.42
C GLU A 289 8.29 9.99 -5.48
N THR A 290 8.14 10.19 -4.17
CA THR A 290 8.81 9.34 -3.18
C THR A 290 7.81 8.36 -2.60
N GLN A 291 8.12 7.08 -2.70
CA GLN A 291 7.31 6.06 -2.06
C GLN A 291 7.72 5.93 -0.60
N ASP A 292 6.75 6.02 0.30
CA ASP A 292 6.99 5.85 1.72
C ASP A 292 7.68 4.52 2.05
N SER A 293 8.47 4.55 3.13
CA SER A 293 9.21 3.36 3.57
C SER A 293 8.31 2.27 4.14
N PHE A 294 7.18 2.66 4.75
CA PHE A 294 6.24 1.78 5.45
C PHE A 294 4.79 2.20 5.23
N SER A 295 3.84 1.34 5.60
CA SER A 295 2.44 1.72 5.65
C SER A 295 2.20 2.84 6.65
N LYS A 296 1.17 3.64 6.39
CA LYS A 296 0.80 4.78 7.24
C LYS A 296 0.62 4.39 8.71
N LEU A 297 0.02 3.23 8.98
CA LEU A 297 -0.13 2.72 10.35
C LEU A 297 1.24 2.49 11.01
N ILE A 298 2.15 1.81 10.32
CA ILE A 298 3.49 1.53 10.85
C ILE A 298 4.28 2.82 11.05
N GLN A 299 4.14 3.81 10.16
CA GLN A 299 4.75 5.14 10.35
C GLN A 299 4.21 5.86 11.59
N ASP A 300 2.90 5.85 11.79
CA ASP A 300 2.28 6.47 12.97
C ASP A 300 2.70 5.74 14.25
N ILE A 301 2.71 4.41 14.26
CA ILE A 301 3.18 3.62 15.41
C ILE A 301 4.67 3.93 15.66
N LYS A 302 5.51 3.99 14.63
CA LYS A 302 6.93 4.37 14.77
C LYS A 302 7.05 5.73 15.46
N LYS A 303 6.26 6.70 15.00
CA LYS A 303 6.31 8.09 15.48
C LYS A 303 5.86 8.23 16.93
N TYR A 304 4.81 7.54 17.34
CA TYR A 304 4.17 7.77 18.65
C TYR A 304 4.44 6.67 19.69
N GLU A 305 4.80 5.46 19.26
CA GLU A 305 4.91 4.26 20.12
C GLU A 305 6.28 3.55 19.97
N GLY A 306 7.06 3.91 18.95
CA GLY A 306 8.44 3.47 18.75
C GLY A 306 8.61 2.20 17.91
N LEU A 307 9.88 1.90 17.60
CA LEU A 307 10.26 0.78 16.72
C LEU A 307 9.96 -0.60 17.32
N GLY A 308 10.05 -0.74 18.65
CA GLY A 308 9.76 -2.01 19.32
C GLY A 308 8.32 -2.47 19.10
N MET A 309 7.35 -1.53 19.10
CA MET A 309 5.96 -1.86 18.82
C MET A 309 5.73 -2.22 17.35
N CYS A 310 6.42 -1.55 16.44
CA CYS A 310 6.40 -1.90 15.01
C CYS A 310 6.93 -3.32 14.77
N GLU A 311 8.08 -3.65 15.38
CA GLU A 311 8.70 -4.98 15.26
C GLU A 311 7.77 -6.06 15.81
N HIS A 312 7.15 -5.82 16.97
CA HIS A 312 6.21 -6.75 17.60
C HIS A 312 5.01 -7.06 16.71
N ILE A 313 4.34 -6.04 16.18
CA ILE A 313 3.16 -6.20 15.31
C ILE A 313 3.51 -6.94 14.02
N LEU A 314 4.62 -6.57 13.37
CA LEU A 314 5.03 -7.20 12.12
C LEU A 314 5.44 -8.67 12.34
N LYS A 315 6.08 -9.01 13.48
CA LYS A 315 6.33 -10.42 13.84
C LYS A 315 5.05 -11.21 14.02
N GLU A 316 4.09 -10.67 14.78
CA GLU A 316 2.78 -11.32 14.96
C GLU A 316 2.10 -11.57 13.59
N ALA A 317 2.17 -10.62 12.66
CA ALA A 317 1.63 -10.79 11.32
C ALA A 317 2.39 -11.85 10.49
N VAL A 318 3.72 -11.90 10.57
CA VAL A 318 4.53 -12.93 9.89
C VAL A 318 4.15 -14.34 10.33
N ASP A 319 3.89 -14.53 11.63
CA ASP A 319 3.56 -15.82 12.22
C ASP A 319 2.12 -16.23 11.91
N LYS A 320 1.18 -15.28 11.95
CA LYS A 320 -0.25 -15.54 11.69
C LYS A 320 -0.58 -15.75 10.21
N PHE A 321 0.19 -15.15 9.31
CA PHE A 321 -0.04 -15.21 7.86
C PHE A 321 1.09 -15.95 7.16
N GLY A 322 1.15 -17.27 7.38
CA GLY A 322 2.25 -18.14 6.92
C GLY A 322 2.51 -18.11 5.42
N ALA A 323 1.48 -17.94 4.59
CA ALA A 323 1.61 -17.93 3.13
C ALA A 323 1.89 -16.54 2.52
N ASN A 324 1.69 -15.44 3.28
CA ASN A 324 1.77 -14.10 2.70
C ASN A 324 3.22 -13.57 2.74
N PRO A 325 3.83 -13.22 1.59
CA PRO A 325 5.23 -12.78 1.53
C PRO A 325 5.43 -11.31 1.95
N PHE A 326 4.38 -10.49 1.96
CA PHE A 326 4.49 -9.05 2.19
C PHE A 326 4.77 -8.69 3.65
N PHE A 327 4.30 -9.50 4.61
CA PHE A 327 4.62 -9.28 6.03
C PHE A 327 6.10 -9.49 6.36
N PRO A 328 6.74 -10.62 5.97
CA PRO A 328 8.18 -10.78 6.21
C PRO A 328 9.01 -9.78 5.38
N GLN A 329 8.55 -9.39 4.20
CA GLN A 329 9.18 -8.29 3.45
C GLN A 329 9.12 -6.95 4.22
N ALA A 330 7.95 -6.57 4.77
CA ALA A 330 7.80 -5.36 5.56
C ALA A 330 8.67 -5.39 6.84
N LEU A 331 8.77 -6.56 7.48
CA LEU A 331 9.65 -6.76 8.63
C LEU A 331 11.14 -6.67 8.26
N ALA A 332 11.55 -7.23 7.12
CA ALA A 332 12.91 -7.08 6.59
C ALA A 332 13.26 -5.60 6.40
N ARG A 333 12.35 -4.82 5.81
CA ARG A 333 12.49 -3.36 5.65
C ARG A 333 12.66 -2.63 6.98
N LEU A 334 11.86 -2.98 7.99
CA LEU A 334 12.02 -2.41 9.33
C LEU A 334 13.42 -2.69 9.86
N TYR A 335 13.93 -3.90 9.67
CA TYR A 335 15.26 -4.29 10.12
C TYR A 335 16.41 -3.59 9.38
N TYR A 336 16.38 -3.47 8.05
CA TYR A 336 17.51 -2.87 7.32
C TYR A 336 17.46 -1.34 7.21
N ILE A 337 16.26 -0.73 7.26
CA ILE A 337 16.09 0.73 7.15
C ILE A 337 16.22 1.40 8.53
N GLU A 338 15.43 0.93 9.51
CA GLU A 338 15.26 1.65 10.77
C GLU A 338 16.12 1.05 11.90
N ILE A 339 16.09 -0.27 12.08
CA ILE A 339 16.78 -0.94 13.20
C ILE A 339 18.26 -1.19 12.88
N GLN A 340 18.61 -1.28 11.60
CA GLN A 340 19.96 -1.60 11.08
C GLN A 340 20.50 -2.96 11.56
N ASN A 341 19.63 -3.96 11.71
CA ASN A 341 20.01 -5.35 11.97
C ASN A 341 19.93 -6.17 10.67
N TYR A 342 21.03 -6.24 9.93
CA TYR A 342 21.07 -6.87 8.61
C TYR A 342 20.91 -8.40 8.65
N GLU A 343 21.31 -9.07 9.73
CA GLU A 343 21.13 -10.51 9.89
C GLU A 343 19.65 -10.88 10.00
N LYS A 344 18.90 -10.17 10.87
CA LYS A 344 17.45 -10.35 10.96
C LYS A 344 16.73 -9.93 9.68
N ALA A 345 17.24 -8.88 9.00
CA ALA A 345 16.68 -8.44 7.73
C ALA A 345 16.85 -9.51 6.64
N GLU A 346 18.04 -10.12 6.53
CA GLU A 346 18.34 -11.23 5.60
C GLU A 346 17.43 -12.42 5.87
N TYR A 347 17.29 -12.83 7.13
CA TYR A 347 16.37 -13.91 7.53
C TYR A 347 14.92 -13.63 7.08
N CYS A 348 14.42 -12.41 7.32
CA CYS A 348 13.06 -12.05 6.90
C CYS A 348 12.91 -11.93 5.38
N ALA A 349 13.92 -11.43 4.66
CA ALA A 349 13.90 -11.35 3.21
C ALA A 349 13.87 -12.73 2.56
N LEU A 350 14.68 -13.68 3.07
CA LEU A 350 14.66 -15.07 2.63
C LEU A 350 13.30 -15.73 2.90
N LYS A 351 12.73 -15.53 4.10
CA LYS A 351 11.38 -16.02 4.44
C LYS A 351 10.30 -15.45 3.52
N ALA A 352 10.44 -14.20 3.05
CA ALA A 352 9.55 -13.62 2.06
C ALA A 352 9.72 -14.29 0.69
N LYS A 353 10.97 -14.45 0.23
CA LYS A 353 11.31 -15.12 -1.04
C LYS A 353 10.84 -16.58 -1.08
N GLU A 354 10.97 -17.32 0.02
CA GLU A 354 10.44 -18.69 0.13
C GLU A 354 8.92 -18.76 -0.10
N ARG A 355 8.17 -17.75 0.38
CA ARG A 355 6.71 -17.68 0.23
C ARG A 355 6.27 -17.26 -1.18
N ALA A 356 7.13 -16.58 -1.94
CA ALA A 356 6.84 -16.12 -3.29
C ALA A 356 8.12 -16.11 -4.17
N PRO A 357 8.63 -17.29 -4.55
CA PRO A 357 9.96 -17.42 -5.18
C PRO A 357 10.05 -16.82 -6.58
N ASN A 358 8.92 -16.67 -7.26
CA ASN A 358 8.84 -16.13 -8.62
C ASN A 358 8.46 -14.64 -8.65
N ASN A 359 8.30 -14.00 -7.48
CA ASN A 359 7.91 -12.59 -7.44
C ASN A 359 9.14 -11.68 -7.40
N SER A 360 9.36 -10.91 -8.47
CA SER A 360 10.54 -10.04 -8.59
C SER A 360 10.59 -8.98 -7.49
N PHE A 361 9.46 -8.35 -7.15
CA PHE A 361 9.40 -7.36 -6.07
C PHE A 361 9.72 -7.93 -4.69
N ILE A 362 9.40 -9.21 -4.44
CA ILE A 362 9.80 -9.89 -3.20
C ILE A 362 11.31 -10.17 -3.23
N ALA A 363 11.84 -10.67 -4.36
CA ALA A 363 13.25 -10.96 -4.54
C ALA A 363 14.16 -9.72 -4.35
N ASP A 364 13.74 -8.55 -4.85
CA ASP A 364 14.42 -7.24 -4.69
C ASP A 364 14.83 -7.00 -3.23
N THR A 365 13.98 -7.37 -2.28
CA THR A 365 14.19 -7.14 -0.84
C THR A 365 15.55 -7.66 -0.36
N LEU A 366 15.97 -8.84 -0.82
CA LEU A 366 17.25 -9.43 -0.41
C LEU A 366 18.44 -8.63 -0.94
N GLY A 367 18.36 -8.20 -2.20
CA GLY A 367 19.34 -7.29 -2.81
C GLY A 367 19.43 -5.96 -2.06
N GLN A 368 18.28 -5.37 -1.71
CA GLN A 368 18.21 -4.13 -0.92
C GLN A 368 18.84 -4.28 0.48
N VAL A 369 18.63 -5.42 1.15
CA VAL A 369 19.25 -5.72 2.46
C VAL A 369 20.77 -5.73 2.37
N HIS A 370 21.33 -6.48 1.42
CA HIS A 370 22.78 -6.59 1.27
C HIS A 370 23.42 -5.29 0.76
N LYS A 371 22.75 -4.61 -0.18
CA LYS A 371 23.17 -3.27 -0.64
C LYS A 371 23.19 -2.26 0.50
N GLY A 372 22.16 -2.26 1.36
CA GLY A 372 22.10 -1.42 2.54
C GLY A 372 23.24 -1.73 3.53
N ASN A 373 23.54 -3.02 3.74
CA ASN A 373 24.65 -3.45 4.59
C ASN A 373 25.99 -2.95 4.03
N LEU A 374 26.22 -3.12 2.72
CA LEU A 374 27.43 -2.65 2.04
C LEU A 374 27.60 -1.14 2.19
N ARG A 375 26.53 -0.37 1.97
CA ARG A 375 26.55 1.10 2.13
C ARG A 375 26.99 1.53 3.53
N LYS A 376 26.63 0.77 4.58
CA LYS A 376 27.04 1.06 5.96
C LYS A 376 28.52 0.79 6.25
N LYS A 377 29.19 0.00 5.40
CA LYS A 377 30.63 -0.28 5.54
C LYS A 377 31.49 0.86 4.99
N ILE A 378 30.94 1.72 4.14
CA ILE A 378 31.63 2.89 3.59
C ILE A 378 32.00 3.85 4.73
N GLY A 379 33.28 4.23 4.80
CA GLY A 379 33.79 5.17 5.81
C GLY A 379 33.79 4.64 7.25
N HIS A 380 33.52 3.35 7.47
CA HIS A 380 33.52 2.77 8.81
C HIS A 380 34.94 2.72 9.38
N THR A 381 35.09 3.02 10.68
CA THR A 381 36.37 3.04 11.39
C THR A 381 36.29 2.15 12.64
N PRO A 382 37.17 1.14 12.80
CA PRO A 382 38.22 0.73 11.86
C PRO A 382 37.64 0.20 10.54
N CYS A 383 38.43 0.28 9.46
CA CYS A 383 38.00 -0.23 8.17
C CYS A 383 37.64 -1.74 8.28
N PRO A 384 36.48 -2.16 7.76
CA PRO A 384 36.12 -3.57 7.68
C PRO A 384 37.09 -4.35 6.79
N PRO A 385 37.38 -5.63 7.08
CA PRO A 385 38.19 -6.46 6.21
C PRO A 385 37.65 -6.50 4.78
N ALA A 386 38.53 -6.39 3.78
CA ALA A 386 38.13 -6.39 2.37
C ALA A 386 37.33 -7.65 1.98
N CYS A 387 37.65 -8.80 2.58
CA CYS A 387 36.91 -10.04 2.36
C CYS A 387 35.45 -9.95 2.81
N GLU A 388 35.15 -9.24 3.91
CA GLU A 388 33.79 -9.00 4.38
C GLU A 388 33.02 -8.09 3.42
N ILE A 389 33.64 -7.00 2.97
CA ILE A 389 33.06 -6.07 2.00
C ILE A 389 32.70 -6.81 0.69
N LEU A 390 33.62 -7.64 0.20
CA LEU A 390 33.44 -8.43 -1.01
C LEU A 390 32.38 -9.52 -0.85
N GLU A 391 32.29 -10.18 0.31
CA GLU A 391 31.24 -11.17 0.60
C GLU A 391 29.85 -10.51 0.61
N ILE A 392 29.69 -9.35 1.25
CA ILE A 392 28.42 -8.61 1.25
C ILE A 392 28.03 -8.17 -0.16
N ALA A 393 28.98 -7.62 -0.92
CA ALA A 393 28.75 -7.20 -2.31
C ALA A 393 28.39 -8.40 -3.21
N GLY A 394 29.08 -9.53 -3.05
CA GLY A 394 28.79 -10.78 -3.78
C GLY A 394 27.36 -11.25 -3.53
N LYS A 395 26.92 -11.30 -2.27
CA LYS A 395 25.53 -11.61 -1.91
C LYS A 395 24.53 -10.64 -2.55
N ALA A 396 24.81 -9.34 -2.54
CA ALA A 396 23.93 -8.33 -3.15
C ALA A 396 23.80 -8.52 -4.68
N ILE A 397 24.92 -8.75 -5.38
CA ILE A 397 24.94 -8.99 -6.83
C ILE A 397 24.14 -10.25 -7.18
N ILE A 398 24.33 -11.33 -6.43
CA ILE A 398 23.59 -12.59 -6.65
C ILE A 398 22.10 -12.33 -6.47
N ALA A 399 21.69 -11.67 -5.38
CA ALA A 399 20.28 -11.40 -5.12
C ALA A 399 19.63 -10.53 -6.22
N PHE A 400 20.31 -9.50 -6.71
CA PHE A 400 19.80 -8.67 -7.81
C PHE A 400 19.74 -9.43 -9.14
N LYS A 401 20.69 -10.31 -9.44
CA LYS A 401 20.62 -11.19 -10.62
C LYS A 401 19.45 -12.18 -10.54
N GLU A 402 19.16 -12.70 -9.36
CA GLU A 402 17.99 -13.57 -9.15
C GLU A 402 16.68 -12.81 -9.31
N GLU A 403 16.63 -11.55 -8.86
CA GLU A 403 15.49 -10.66 -9.09
C GLU A 403 15.26 -10.41 -10.60
N GLU A 404 16.32 -10.09 -11.36
CA GLU A 404 16.22 -9.88 -12.82
C GLU A 404 15.65 -11.11 -13.50
N LYS A 405 16.16 -12.31 -13.17
CA LYS A 405 15.62 -13.57 -13.70
C LYS A 405 14.17 -13.81 -13.34
N ALA A 406 13.73 -13.38 -12.16
CA ALA A 406 12.33 -13.46 -11.76
C ALA A 406 11.48 -12.48 -12.59
N ALA A 407 11.97 -11.25 -12.82
CA ALA A 407 11.29 -10.25 -13.63
C ALA A 407 11.17 -10.67 -15.11
N GLU A 408 12.20 -11.28 -15.68
CA GLU A 408 12.17 -11.84 -17.04
C GLU A 408 11.08 -12.92 -17.17
N LYS A 409 11.00 -13.85 -16.22
CA LYS A 409 9.98 -14.91 -16.19
C LYS A 409 8.57 -14.37 -16.00
N GLU A 410 8.40 -13.32 -15.19
CA GLU A 410 7.10 -12.65 -15.03
C GLU A 410 6.61 -12.09 -16.37
N VAL A 411 7.51 -11.48 -17.16
CA VAL A 411 7.18 -10.96 -18.51
C VAL A 411 6.82 -12.06 -19.51
N GLU A 412 7.50 -13.21 -19.46
CA GLU A 412 7.20 -14.37 -20.32
C GLU A 412 5.81 -14.97 -20.04
N LEU A 413 5.31 -14.88 -18.80
CA LEU A 413 4.05 -15.47 -18.37
C LEU A 413 2.88 -14.48 -18.45
N GLU A 414 3.10 -13.22 -18.10
CA GLU A 414 2.10 -12.16 -18.04
C GLU A 414 2.78 -10.82 -18.32
N SER A 415 2.73 -10.32 -19.55
CA SER A 415 3.30 -8.99 -19.85
C SER A 415 2.60 -7.93 -18.99
N ASN A 416 3.37 -7.00 -18.38
CA ASN A 416 3.26 -5.55 -18.61
C ASN A 416 3.95 -4.62 -17.59
N SER A 417 4.76 -5.12 -16.65
CA SER A 417 5.74 -4.29 -15.96
C SER A 417 7.09 -5.02 -15.86
N PHE A 418 8.07 -4.62 -16.65
CA PHE A 418 9.43 -5.15 -16.50
C PHE A 418 10.09 -4.48 -15.29
N ASN A 419 10.28 -5.24 -14.22
CA ASN A 419 11.00 -4.75 -13.05
C ASN A 419 12.50 -4.67 -13.36
N ASN A 420 12.98 -3.48 -13.72
CA ASN A 420 14.38 -3.19 -14.01
C ASN A 420 15.21 -2.84 -12.75
N ARG A 421 14.62 -2.93 -11.55
CA ARG A 421 15.30 -2.54 -10.30
C ARG A 421 16.53 -3.38 -10.01
N GLY A 422 16.54 -4.65 -10.44
CA GLY A 422 17.72 -5.50 -10.35
C GLY A 422 18.96 -4.89 -11.02
N SER A 423 18.81 -4.35 -12.23
CA SER A 423 19.93 -3.78 -12.99
C SER A 423 20.45 -2.49 -12.35
N PHE A 424 19.53 -1.62 -11.89
CA PHE A 424 19.92 -0.43 -11.12
C PHE A 424 20.56 -0.80 -9.78
N GLY A 425 20.05 -1.83 -9.12
CA GLY A 425 20.58 -2.37 -7.87
C GLY A 425 22.02 -2.86 -8.03
N TYR A 426 22.31 -3.59 -9.11
CA TYR A 426 23.66 -4.02 -9.46
C TYR A 426 24.62 -2.84 -9.60
N LEU A 427 24.26 -1.82 -10.38
CA LEU A 427 25.10 -0.63 -10.58
C LEU A 427 25.38 0.10 -9.26
N GLN A 428 24.38 0.23 -8.39
CA GLN A 428 24.55 0.82 -7.07
C GLN A 428 25.49 0.00 -6.18
N VAL A 429 25.39 -1.33 -6.21
CA VAL A 429 26.30 -2.21 -5.47
C VAL A 429 27.73 -2.07 -5.98
N ALA A 430 27.94 -2.05 -7.29
CA ALA A 430 29.27 -1.87 -7.88
C ALA A 430 29.91 -0.54 -7.44
N ASN A 431 29.12 0.54 -7.42
CA ASN A 431 29.59 1.84 -6.93
C ASN A 431 29.93 1.81 -5.42
N TYR A 432 29.05 1.25 -4.58
CA TYR A 432 29.31 1.14 -3.14
C TYR A 432 30.49 0.23 -2.81
N LEU A 433 30.70 -0.83 -3.58
CA LEU A 433 31.85 -1.72 -3.45
C LEU A 433 33.15 -0.96 -3.75
N PHE A 434 33.18 -0.22 -4.86
CA PHE A 434 34.32 0.60 -5.23
C PHE A 434 34.63 1.63 -4.14
N GLU A 435 33.62 2.36 -3.67
CA GLU A 435 33.76 3.37 -2.62
C GLU A 435 34.26 2.76 -1.30
N ALA A 436 33.64 1.66 -0.84
CA ALA A 436 34.00 1.00 0.41
C ALA A 436 35.46 0.51 0.41
N LEU A 437 35.91 -0.13 -0.67
CA LEU A 437 37.27 -0.67 -0.76
C LEU A 437 38.32 0.44 -0.93
N THR A 438 38.05 1.43 -1.78
CA THR A 438 39.03 2.51 -2.04
C THR A 438 39.19 3.48 -0.88
N THR A 439 38.13 3.70 -0.10
CA THR A 439 38.19 4.49 1.15
C THR A 439 39.10 3.83 2.17
N CYS A 440 39.11 2.50 2.20
CA CYS A 440 39.97 1.72 3.09
C CYS A 440 41.42 1.62 2.59
N ASP A 441 41.60 1.36 1.30
CA ASP A 441 42.91 1.24 0.67
C ASP A 441 42.84 1.61 -0.82
N ASN A 442 43.53 2.69 -1.19
CA ASN A 442 43.56 3.20 -2.55
C ASN A 442 44.12 2.21 -3.58
N ARG A 443 44.87 1.17 -3.18
CA ARG A 443 45.34 0.11 -4.09
C ARG A 443 44.18 -0.61 -4.79
N TRP A 444 43.01 -0.70 -4.16
CA TRP A 444 41.82 -1.29 -4.76
C TRP A 444 41.34 -0.56 -6.03
N LYS A 445 41.66 0.74 -6.17
CA LYS A 445 41.29 1.52 -7.35
C LYS A 445 41.91 0.95 -8.63
N ASP A 446 43.19 0.59 -8.57
CA ASP A 446 43.90 0.02 -9.72
C ASP A 446 43.44 -1.41 -10.03
N ILE A 447 43.07 -2.17 -9.00
CA ILE A 447 42.57 -3.56 -9.11
C ILE A 447 41.18 -3.57 -9.77
N LEU A 448 40.24 -2.78 -9.24
CA LEU A 448 38.86 -2.75 -9.71
C LEU A 448 38.71 -2.12 -11.10
N THR A 449 39.63 -1.25 -11.51
CA THR A 449 39.64 -0.64 -12.85
C THR A 449 40.45 -1.43 -13.88
N GLY A 450 41.04 -2.56 -13.49
CA GLY A 450 41.84 -3.41 -14.39
C GLY A 450 43.19 -2.82 -14.80
N LYS A 451 43.67 -1.74 -14.15
CA LYS A 451 44.98 -1.13 -14.40
C LYS A 451 46.14 -1.99 -13.90
N LYS A 452 45.89 -2.86 -12.91
CA LYS A 452 46.80 -3.93 -12.49
C LYS A 452 46.09 -5.27 -12.63
N GLN A 453 46.56 -6.11 -13.54
CA GLN A 453 46.28 -7.54 -13.47
C GLN A 453 47.18 -8.13 -12.39
N THR A 454 46.68 -8.29 -11.17
CA THR A 454 47.42 -9.01 -10.13
C THR A 454 47.10 -10.49 -10.21
N PRO A 455 48.07 -11.36 -10.54
CA PRO A 455 47.91 -12.81 -10.42
C PRO A 455 47.80 -13.28 -8.95
N TYR A 456 48.10 -12.40 -7.99
CA TYR A 456 48.11 -12.67 -6.56
C TYR A 456 47.18 -11.69 -5.82
N ILE A 457 45.89 -12.01 -5.76
CA ILE A 457 45.03 -11.56 -4.64
C ILE A 457 44.81 -12.74 -3.66
N ALA A 458 45.26 -13.96 -4.01
CA ALA A 458 45.03 -15.17 -3.24
C ALA A 458 45.87 -15.27 -1.94
N ASP A 459 47.05 -14.66 -1.89
CA ASP A 459 48.02 -14.94 -0.80
C ASP A 459 47.99 -13.93 0.35
N ASP A 460 47.46 -12.73 0.16
CA ASP A 460 47.37 -11.70 1.21
C ASP A 460 46.06 -11.77 2.03
N PHE A 461 45.13 -12.67 1.68
CA PHE A 461 43.80 -12.72 2.28
C PHE A 461 43.45 -14.15 2.74
N PRO A 462 43.49 -14.44 4.05
CA PRO A 462 43.15 -15.77 4.55
C PRO A 462 41.67 -16.04 4.30
N ARG A 463 41.39 -17.05 3.46
CA ARG A 463 40.10 -17.59 2.97
C ARG A 463 39.81 -17.16 1.52
N GLY A 464 40.19 -18.02 0.57
CA GLY A 464 40.03 -17.89 -0.89
C GLY A 464 38.60 -17.76 -1.46
N LYS A 465 37.66 -17.15 -0.73
CA LYS A 465 36.31 -16.79 -1.21
C LYS A 465 36.32 -15.65 -2.24
N LEU A 466 37.41 -14.89 -2.37
CA LEU A 466 37.49 -13.78 -3.31
C LEU A 466 37.33 -14.20 -4.78
N ASN A 467 37.85 -15.37 -5.13
CA ASN A 467 37.82 -15.89 -6.50
C ASN A 467 36.41 -16.29 -6.97
N GLU A 468 35.48 -16.53 -6.05
CA GLU A 468 34.08 -16.87 -6.37
C GLU A 468 33.30 -15.64 -6.86
N TYR A 469 33.61 -14.45 -6.32
CA TYR A 469 32.83 -13.23 -6.59
C TYR A 469 33.52 -12.22 -7.51
N LEU A 470 34.85 -12.29 -7.68
CA LEU A 470 35.62 -11.44 -8.60
C LEU A 470 35.10 -11.48 -10.06
N PRO A 471 34.74 -12.65 -10.63
CA PRO A 471 34.19 -12.71 -11.99
C PRO A 471 32.91 -11.87 -12.13
N HIS A 472 32.05 -11.85 -11.10
CA HIS A 472 30.80 -11.09 -11.12
C HIS A 472 31.00 -9.56 -11.00
N CYS A 473 32.17 -9.12 -10.54
CA CYS A 473 32.54 -7.71 -10.42
C CYS A 473 33.32 -7.18 -11.64
N THR A 474 33.85 -8.07 -12.49
CA THR A 474 34.74 -7.73 -13.62
C THR A 474 34.12 -7.99 -14.99
N THR A 475 32.97 -8.68 -15.06
CA THR A 475 32.25 -8.94 -16.32
C THR A 475 31.21 -7.85 -16.63
N HIS A 476 31.69 -6.71 -17.12
CA HIS A 476 30.99 -5.95 -18.16
C HIS A 476 32.07 -5.40 -19.09
N LYS A 477 32.65 -6.30 -19.90
CA LYS A 477 33.18 -5.87 -21.19
C LYS A 477 31.97 -5.69 -22.09
N THR A 478 31.79 -4.44 -22.52
CA THR A 478 30.97 -4.01 -23.66
C THR A 478 30.83 -5.09 -24.73
N GLU A 479 29.59 -5.50 -24.98
CA GLU A 479 29.12 -5.85 -26.33
C GLU A 479 28.18 -4.74 -26.80
#